data_AF-A0A922ZZ04-F1
#
_entry.id   AF-A0A922ZZ04-F1
#
_cell.length_a   1.000
_cell.length_b   1.000
_cell.length_c   1.000
_cell.angle_alpha   90.00
_cell.angle_beta   90.00
_cell.angle_gamma   90.00
#
_symmetry.space_group_name_H-M   'P 1'
#
loop_
_entity.id
_entity.type
_entity.pdbx_description
1 polymer ?
#
loop_
_entity_poly.entity_id
_entity_poly.type
_entity_poly.pdbx_seq_one_letter_code
_entity_poly.pdbx_strand_id
1 'polypeptide(L)'
;MSLAHFELYCLEGVLAKGDPKTINISRKKAFAACQLIKRNSRKVVSYQTEAYRLMGKYYLLTGCHRKALKLWDQSLSIGVKLGAQIEVSRTCFEIGCFWNTNTEKLSLAEKNNGNTYLERAKKHFQSMELYWDLDKIQKIHSTRS
;
A
#
# COMPACT_ATOMS: atom_id res chain seq x y z
N MET A 1 2.08 4.95 14.78
CA MET A 1 2.69 4.82 13.44
C MET A 1 3.90 3.90 13.58
N SER A 2 3.98 2.79 12.83
CA SER A 2 5.10 1.84 12.94
C SER A 2 6.36 2.36 12.24
N LEU A 3 7.56 1.91 12.64
CA LEU A 3 8.83 2.29 12.00
C LEU A 3 8.81 2.06 10.48
N ALA A 4 8.18 0.97 10.04
CA ALA A 4 8.02 0.67 8.61
C ALA A 4 7.20 1.73 7.86
N HIS A 5 6.13 2.27 8.45
CA HIS A 5 5.39 3.38 7.85
C HIS A 5 6.26 4.63 7.70
N PHE A 6 7.01 4.98 8.73
CA PHE A 6 7.90 6.15 8.71
C PHE A 6 8.98 6.00 7.63
N GLU A 7 9.68 4.87 7.58
CA GLU A 7 10.76 4.66 6.61
C GLU A 7 10.23 4.58 5.16
N LEU A 8 9.02 4.05 4.95
CA LEU A 8 8.36 4.08 3.63
C LEU A 8 7.98 5.50 3.21
N TYR A 9 7.49 6.32 4.15
CA TYR A 9 7.20 7.72 3.89
C TYR A 9 8.47 8.51 3.52
N CYS A 10 9.57 8.28 4.24
CA CYS A 10 10.87 8.87 3.91
C CYS A 10 11.35 8.41 2.52
N LEU A 11 11.22 7.12 2.19
CA LEU A 11 11.59 6.60 0.88
C LEU A 11 10.78 7.26 -0.24
N GLU A 12 9.47 7.37 -0.09
CA GLU A 12 8.58 8.03 -1.04
C GLU A 12 8.99 9.50 -1.26
N GLY A 13 9.25 10.25 -0.19
CA GLY A 13 9.69 11.63 -0.27
C GLY A 13 11.08 11.81 -0.91
N VAL A 14 12.01 10.88 -0.69
CA VAL A 14 13.35 10.91 -1.31
C VAL A 14 13.29 10.52 -2.80
N LEU A 15 12.44 9.55 -3.16
CA LEU A 15 12.22 9.18 -4.56
C LEU A 15 11.69 10.36 -5.39
N ALA A 16 10.86 11.22 -4.80
CA ALA A 16 10.37 12.44 -5.45
C ALA A 16 11.48 13.49 -5.71
N LYS A 17 12.57 13.48 -4.93
CA LYS A 17 13.67 14.46 -5.03
C LYS A 17 14.82 14.01 -5.95
N GLY A 18 14.94 12.70 -6.21
CA GLY A 18 15.85 12.17 -7.24
C GLY A 18 17.33 12.01 -6.87
N ASP A 19 17.78 12.24 -5.62
CA ASP A 19 19.20 12.03 -5.23
C ASP A 19 19.55 10.53 -5.09
N PRO A 20 20.40 9.95 -5.97
CA PRO A 20 20.67 8.52 -5.99
C PRO A 20 21.30 7.97 -4.69
N LYS A 21 22.15 8.75 -4.04
CA LYS A 21 22.84 8.32 -2.79
C LYS A 21 21.83 8.18 -1.66
N THR A 22 21.00 9.20 -1.45
CA THR A 22 19.96 9.18 -0.42
C THR A 22 18.89 8.13 -0.71
N ILE A 23 18.54 7.90 -1.99
CA ILE A 23 17.60 6.83 -2.38
C ILE A 23 18.10 5.46 -1.90
N ASN A 24 19.37 5.12 -2.12
CA ASN A 24 19.89 3.81 -1.74
C ASN A 24 19.88 3.60 -0.22
N ILE A 25 20.22 4.65 0.55
CA ILE A 25 20.16 4.62 2.01
C ILE A 25 18.72 4.41 2.48
N SER A 26 17.78 5.18 1.93
CA SER A 26 16.36 5.08 2.30
C SER A 26 15.75 3.74 1.93
N ARG A 27 16.14 3.14 0.79
CA ARG A 27 15.72 1.78 0.40
C ARG A 27 16.15 0.74 1.42
N LYS A 28 17.41 0.79 1.87
CA LYS A 28 17.94 -0.15 2.87
C LYS A 28 17.19 -0.04 4.20
N LYS A 29 16.93 1.18 4.67
CA LYS A 29 16.18 1.43 5.90
C LYS A 29 14.73 0.94 5.82
N ALA A 30 14.02 1.31 4.76
CA ALA A 30 12.64 0.88 4.52
C ALA A 30 12.54 -0.65 4.43
N PHE A 31 13.45 -1.29 3.70
CA PHE A 31 13.49 -2.75 3.61
C PHE A 31 13.71 -3.42 4.96
N ALA A 32 14.69 -2.93 5.74
CA ALA A 32 14.99 -3.47 7.06
C ALA A 32 13.78 -3.34 8.01
N ALA A 33 13.11 -2.19 8.01
CA ALA A 33 11.91 -1.95 8.81
C ALA A 33 10.73 -2.85 8.40
N CYS A 34 10.48 -3.01 7.09
CA CYS A 34 9.45 -3.93 6.59
C CYS A 34 9.76 -5.40 6.93
N GLN A 35 11.03 -5.81 6.88
CA GLN A 35 11.44 -7.16 7.27
C GLN A 35 11.28 -7.39 8.78
N LEU A 36 11.54 -6.36 9.60
CA LEU A 36 11.34 -6.44 11.04
C LEU A 36 9.87 -6.65 11.40
N ILE A 37 8.94 -5.86 10.85
CA ILE A 37 7.51 -6.04 11.12
C ILE A 37 7.01 -7.39 10.64
N LYS A 38 7.48 -7.88 9.48
CA LYS A 38 7.13 -9.20 8.94
C LYS A 38 7.66 -10.36 9.79
N ARG A 39 8.82 -10.22 10.43
CA ARG A 39 9.32 -11.22 11.40
C ARG A 39 8.47 -11.21 12.66
N ASN A 40 8.15 -10.02 13.17
CA ASN A 40 7.35 -9.87 14.39
C ASN A 40 5.91 -10.36 14.20
N SER A 41 5.33 -10.17 13.00
CA SER A 41 3.99 -10.65 12.67
C SER A 41 3.86 -12.18 12.65
N ARG A 42 4.97 -12.93 12.66
CA ARG A 42 4.92 -14.39 12.86
C ARG A 42 4.47 -14.78 14.26
N LYS A 43 4.72 -13.91 15.25
CA LYS A 43 4.32 -14.10 16.65
C LYS A 43 2.95 -13.50 16.94
N VAL A 44 2.59 -12.44 16.22
CA VAL A 44 1.34 -11.69 16.42
C VAL A 44 0.57 -11.66 15.11
N VAL A 45 -0.42 -12.55 14.99
CA VAL A 45 -1.17 -12.78 13.75
C VAL A 45 -1.90 -11.52 13.25
N SER A 46 -2.38 -10.68 14.15
CA SER A 46 -3.07 -9.42 13.81
C SER A 46 -2.18 -8.43 13.04
N TYR A 47 -0.85 -8.53 13.15
CA TYR A 47 0.09 -7.69 12.39
C TYR A 47 0.44 -8.25 11.01
N GLN A 48 0.00 -9.47 10.67
CA GLN A 48 0.36 -10.08 9.39
C GLN A 48 -0.20 -9.28 8.21
N THR A 49 -1.47 -8.88 8.28
CA THR A 49 -2.11 -8.07 7.24
C THR A 49 -1.31 -6.78 6.97
N GLU A 50 -1.01 -6.00 8.01
CA GLU A 50 -0.20 -4.78 7.89
C GLU A 50 1.21 -5.08 7.34
N ALA A 51 1.88 -6.10 7.86
CA ALA A 51 3.24 -6.44 7.44
C ALA A 51 3.33 -6.80 5.95
N TYR A 52 2.38 -7.59 5.44
CA TYR A 52 2.31 -7.91 4.01
C TYR A 52 1.97 -6.68 3.17
N ARG A 53 1.04 -5.82 3.63
CA ARG A 53 0.70 -4.56 2.97
C ARG A 53 1.91 -3.64 2.81
N LEU A 54 2.64 -3.39 3.90
CA LEU A 54 3.81 -2.49 3.91
C LEU A 54 4.97 -3.04 3.10
N MET A 55 5.21 -4.36 3.15
CA MET A 55 6.20 -5.00 2.27
C MET A 55 5.80 -4.87 0.79
N GLY A 56 4.50 -4.98 0.49
CA GLY A 56 3.98 -4.71 -0.86
C GLY A 56 4.25 -3.27 -1.30
N LYS A 57 3.98 -2.28 -0.44
CA LYS A 57 4.28 -0.86 -0.71
C LYS A 57 5.78 -0.62 -0.93
N TYR A 58 6.66 -1.26 -0.17
CA TYR A 58 8.11 -1.21 -0.43
C TYR A 58 8.43 -1.66 -1.86
N TYR A 59 7.95 -2.84 -2.27
CA TYR A 59 8.25 -3.36 -3.60
C TYR A 59 7.63 -2.51 -4.71
N LEU A 60 6.49 -1.87 -4.47
CA LEU A 60 5.93 -0.88 -5.38
C LEU A 60 6.91 0.28 -5.57
N LEU A 61 7.34 0.93 -4.49
CA LEU A 61 8.26 2.07 -4.52
C LEU A 61 9.61 1.75 -5.16
N THR A 62 10.02 0.49 -5.16
CA THR A 62 11.26 0.02 -5.81
C THR A 62 11.05 -0.59 -7.20
N GLY A 63 9.87 -0.44 -7.81
CA GLY A 63 9.58 -0.89 -9.18
C GLY A 63 9.37 -2.40 -9.35
N CYS A 64 9.24 -3.16 -8.26
CA CYS A 64 9.06 -4.61 -8.25
C CYS A 64 7.56 -4.98 -8.21
N HIS A 65 6.78 -4.52 -9.20
CA HIS A 65 5.30 -4.56 -9.18
C HIS A 65 4.71 -5.97 -8.99
N ARG A 66 5.26 -7.00 -9.65
CA ARG A 66 4.79 -8.38 -9.48
C ARG A 66 4.91 -8.88 -8.04
N LYS A 67 5.98 -8.49 -7.34
CA LYS A 67 6.17 -8.84 -5.92
C LYS A 67 5.20 -8.08 -5.03
N ALA A 68 4.94 -6.80 -5.34
CA ALA A 68 3.97 -5.99 -4.62
C ALA A 68 2.58 -6.62 -4.67
N LEU A 69 2.08 -6.94 -5.87
CA LEU A 69 0.77 -7.58 -6.07
C LEU A 69 0.64 -8.89 -5.31
N LYS A 70 1.66 -9.77 -5.36
CA LYS A 70 1.65 -11.04 -4.62
C LYS A 70 1.54 -10.84 -3.11
N LEU A 71 2.21 -9.83 -2.56
CA LEU A 71 2.17 -9.54 -1.13
C LEU A 71 0.85 -8.88 -0.72
N TRP A 72 0.29 -8.03 -1.57
CA TRP A 72 -1.03 -7.46 -1.32
C TRP A 72 -2.15 -8.50 -1.39
N ASP A 73 -2.06 -9.48 -2.30
CA ASP A 73 -2.98 -10.62 -2.33
C ASP A 73 -2.91 -11.43 -1.02
N GLN A 74 -1.69 -11.69 -0.52
CA GLN A 74 -1.50 -12.31 0.78
C GLN A 74 -2.08 -11.47 1.93
N SER A 75 -1.87 -10.15 1.89
CA SER A 75 -2.46 -9.22 2.87
C SER A 75 -3.99 -9.31 2.86
N LEU A 76 -4.63 -9.25 1.69
CA LEU A 76 -6.09 -9.36 1.57
C LEU A 76 -6.61 -10.70 2.08
N SER A 77 -5.99 -11.80 1.67
CA SER A 77 -6.39 -13.16 2.09
C SER A 77 -6.36 -13.30 3.62
N ILE A 78 -5.29 -12.83 4.25
CA ILE A 78 -5.15 -12.88 5.72
C ILE A 78 -6.10 -11.91 6.39
N GLY A 79 -6.18 -10.66 5.90
CA GLY A 79 -7.04 -9.64 6.48
C GLY A 79 -8.52 -10.02 6.46
N VAL A 80 -9.00 -10.64 5.38
CA VAL A 80 -10.37 -11.17 5.29
C VAL A 80 -10.58 -12.29 6.30
N LYS A 81 -9.65 -13.26 6.39
CA LYS A 81 -9.74 -14.37 7.35
C LYS A 81 -9.77 -13.90 8.80
N LEU A 82 -9.08 -12.81 9.12
CA LEU A 82 -8.99 -12.24 10.47
C LEU A 82 -10.04 -11.18 10.77
N GLY A 83 -10.90 -10.82 9.81
CA GLY A 83 -11.84 -9.71 9.97
C GLY A 83 -11.16 -8.34 10.13
N ALA A 84 -9.91 -8.19 9.67
CA ALA A 84 -9.11 -6.96 9.80
C ALA A 84 -9.52 -5.90 8.77
N GLN A 85 -10.78 -5.42 8.84
CA GLN A 85 -11.40 -4.57 7.82
C GLN A 85 -10.60 -3.30 7.51
N ILE A 86 -10.00 -2.66 8.51
CA ILE A 86 -9.16 -1.46 8.31
C ILE A 86 -7.97 -1.78 7.39
N GLU A 87 -7.22 -2.85 7.67
CA GLU A 87 -6.04 -3.20 6.89
C GLU A 87 -6.38 -3.80 5.52
N VAL A 88 -7.52 -4.49 5.40
CA VAL A 88 -8.09 -4.89 4.11
C VAL A 88 -8.36 -3.64 3.26
N SER A 89 -9.01 -2.63 3.83
CA SER A 89 -9.37 -1.40 3.12
C SER A 89 -8.14 -0.62 2.69
N ARG A 90 -7.14 -0.50 3.55
CA ARG A 90 -5.84 0.10 3.21
C ARG A 90 -5.12 -0.68 2.12
N THR A 91 -5.20 -2.01 2.12
CA THR A 91 -4.61 -2.83 1.04
C THR A 91 -5.35 -2.62 -0.29
N CYS A 92 -6.69 -2.56 -0.27
CA CYS A 92 -7.49 -2.21 -1.45
C CYS A 92 -7.13 -0.81 -1.97
N PHE A 93 -6.94 0.16 -1.08
CA PHE A 93 -6.52 1.51 -1.47
C PHE A 93 -5.18 1.51 -2.21
N GLU A 94 -4.16 0.83 -1.69
CA GLU A 94 -2.83 0.74 -2.32
C GLU A 94 -2.88 0.07 -3.71
N ILE A 95 -3.65 -1.04 -3.84
CA ILE A 95 -3.88 -1.71 -5.12
C ILE A 95 -4.59 -0.77 -6.10
N GLY A 96 -5.65 -0.10 -5.64
CA GLY A 96 -6.43 0.82 -6.44
C GLY A 96 -5.58 1.99 -6.95
N CYS A 97 -4.71 2.55 -6.11
CA CYS A 97 -3.74 3.56 -6.50
C CYS A 97 -2.77 3.03 -7.55
N PHE A 98 -2.18 1.85 -7.32
CA PHE A 98 -1.23 1.24 -8.23
C PHE A 98 -1.74 1.10 -9.66
N TRP A 99 -2.94 0.54 -9.84
CA TRP A 99 -3.56 0.41 -11.17
C TRP A 99 -3.95 1.76 -11.77
N ASN A 100 -4.22 2.77 -10.95
CA ASN A 100 -4.60 4.09 -11.41
C ASN A 100 -3.41 5.00 -11.74
N THR A 101 -2.22 4.74 -11.21
CA THR A 101 -1.00 5.50 -11.52
C THR A 101 -0.23 4.90 -12.71
N ASN A 102 -0.38 3.61 -13.00
CA ASN A 102 0.31 2.95 -14.12
C ASN A 102 -0.47 2.97 -15.46
N THR A 103 -1.37 3.94 -15.66
CA THR A 103 -2.42 3.93 -16.69
C THR A 103 -1.95 3.90 -18.14
N GLU A 104 -0.70 4.27 -18.44
CA GLU A 104 -0.15 4.25 -19.79
C GLU A 104 0.10 2.83 -20.31
N LYS A 105 0.23 1.84 -19.43
CA LYS A 105 0.59 0.45 -19.77
C LYS A 105 -0.50 -0.57 -19.46
N LEU A 106 -1.67 -0.10 -19.04
CA LEU A 106 -2.75 -0.96 -18.53
C LEU A 106 -3.92 -1.05 -19.49
N SER A 107 -4.42 -2.26 -19.65
CA SER A 107 -5.68 -2.55 -20.35
C SER A 107 -6.87 -1.90 -19.64
N LEU A 108 -7.97 -1.70 -20.36
CA LEU A 108 -9.22 -1.18 -19.79
C LEU A 108 -9.74 -2.07 -18.64
N ALA A 109 -9.56 -3.38 -18.75
CA ALA A 109 -9.93 -4.34 -17.71
C ALA A 109 -9.15 -4.10 -16.40
N GLU A 110 -7.84 -3.83 -16.49
CA GLU A 110 -7.00 -3.53 -15.33
C GLU A 110 -7.35 -2.19 -14.69
N LYS A 111 -7.74 -1.18 -15.49
CA LYS A 111 -8.24 0.11 -14.98
C LYS A 111 -9.56 -0.06 -14.21
N ASN A 112 -10.50 -0.84 -14.76
CA ASN A 112 -11.75 -1.16 -14.07
C ASN A 112 -11.53 -1.92 -12.76
N ASN A 113 -10.53 -2.80 -12.73
CA ASN A 113 -10.10 -3.49 -11.52
C ASN A 113 -9.59 -2.50 -10.46
N GLY A 114 -8.74 -1.54 -10.85
CA GLY A 114 -8.25 -0.47 -9.97
C GLY A 114 -9.37 0.35 -9.30
N ASN A 115 -10.37 0.78 -10.09
CA ASN A 115 -11.53 1.50 -9.57
C ASN A 115 -12.37 0.65 -8.61
N THR A 116 -12.52 -0.64 -8.89
CA THR A 116 -13.23 -1.58 -8.01
C THR A 116 -12.58 -1.66 -6.63
N TYR A 117 -11.24 -1.70 -6.58
CA TYR A 117 -10.49 -1.67 -5.33
C TYR A 117 -10.62 -0.35 -4.57
N LEU A 118 -10.58 0.79 -5.27
CA LEU A 118 -10.79 2.10 -4.63
C LEU A 118 -12.19 2.25 -4.05
N GLU A 119 -13.23 1.83 -4.79
CA GLU A 119 -14.62 1.86 -4.31
C GLU A 119 -14.81 0.96 -3.08
N ARG A 120 -14.19 -0.22 -3.08
CA ARG A 120 -14.19 -1.10 -1.91
C ARG A 120 -13.52 -0.43 -0.71
N ALA A 121 -12.34 0.17 -0.90
CA ALA A 121 -11.64 0.88 0.18
C ALA A 121 -12.49 2.04 0.74
N LYS A 122 -13.08 2.84 -0.16
CA LYS A 122 -13.94 3.97 0.18
C LYS A 122 -15.14 3.55 1.02
N LYS A 123 -15.89 2.52 0.61
CA LYS A 123 -17.06 2.03 1.35
C LYS A 123 -16.70 1.66 2.80
N HIS A 124 -15.59 0.97 2.98
CA HIS A 124 -15.13 0.59 4.31
C HIS A 124 -14.65 1.79 5.14
N PHE A 125 -13.91 2.73 4.53
CA PHE A 125 -13.50 3.94 5.23
C PHE A 125 -14.69 4.81 5.64
N GLN A 126 -15.74 4.88 4.82
CA GLN A 126 -17.00 5.55 5.16
C GLN A 126 -17.69 4.88 6.35
N SER A 127 -17.83 3.55 6.33
CA SER A 127 -18.49 2.82 7.43
C SER A 127 -17.76 2.88 8.77
N MET A 128 -16.47 3.26 8.75
CA MET A 128 -15.62 3.39 9.95
C MET A 128 -15.26 4.86 10.27
N GLU A 129 -15.82 5.83 9.55
CA GLU A 129 -15.57 7.26 9.74
C GLU A 129 -14.07 7.64 9.68
N LEU A 130 -13.31 6.96 8.82
CA LEU A 130 -11.87 7.19 8.67
C LEU A 130 -11.59 8.37 7.72
N TYR A 131 -11.90 9.58 8.17
CA TYR A 131 -11.84 10.81 7.35
C TYR A 131 -10.47 11.07 6.71
N TRP A 132 -9.37 10.77 7.40
CA TRP A 132 -8.01 10.90 6.87
C TRP A 132 -7.74 9.99 5.66
N ASP A 133 -8.28 8.77 5.66
CA ASP A 133 -8.13 7.82 4.56
C ASP A 133 -9.09 8.19 3.39
N LEU A 134 -10.25 8.78 3.69
CA LEU A 134 -11.19 9.29 2.69
C LEU A 134 -10.65 10.50 1.91
N ASP A 135 -10.02 11.46 2.60
CA ASP A 135 -9.40 12.64 1.97
C ASP A 135 -8.35 12.24 0.92
N LYS A 136 -7.56 11.19 1.21
CA LYS A 136 -6.59 10.66 0.24
C LYS A 136 -7.25 10.11 -1.03
N ILE A 137 -8.39 9.42 -0.91
CA ILE A 137 -9.14 8.94 -2.08
C ILE A 137 -9.65 10.12 -2.91
N GLN A 138 -10.20 11.16 -2.26
CA GLN A 138 -10.73 12.33 -2.95
C GLN A 138 -9.66 13.04 -3.79
N LYS A 139 -8.46 13.25 -3.24
CA LYS A 139 -7.32 13.86 -3.95
C LYS A 139 -6.93 13.11 -5.24
N ILE A 140 -7.10 11.79 -5.29
CA ILE A 140 -6.81 10.98 -6.49
C ILE A 140 -7.85 11.27 -7.58
N HIS A 141 -9.12 11.46 -7.21
CA HIS A 141 -10.17 11.81 -8.17
C HIS A 141 -10.06 13.25 -8.68
N SER A 142 -9.67 14.19 -7.82
CA SER A 142 -9.51 15.61 -8.18
C SER A 142 -8.38 15.84 -9.19
N THR A 143 -7.28 15.09 -9.11
CA THR A 143 -6.15 15.18 -10.05
C THR A 143 -6.50 14.70 -11.48
N ARG A 144 -7.70 14.15 -11.68
CA ARG A 144 -8.19 13.61 -12.96
C ARG A 144 -9.32 14.43 -13.60
N SER A 145 -9.81 15.46 -12.92
CA SER A 145 -10.87 16.37 -13.41
C SER A 145 -10.23 17.58 -14.09
#